data_AF-A0A6J8AW53-F1
#
_entry.id   AF-A0A6J8AW53-F1
#
_cell.length_a   1.000
_cell.length_b   1.000
_cell.length_c   1.000
_cell.angle_alpha   90.00
_cell.angle_beta   90.00
_cell.angle_gamma   90.00
#
_symmetry.space_group_name_H-M   'P 1'
#
loop_
_entity.id
_entity.type
_entity.pdbx_description
1 polymer ?
#
loop_
_entity_poly.entity_id
_entity_poly.type
_entity_poly.pdbx_seq_one_letter_code
_entity_poly.pdbx_strand_id
1 'polypeptide(L)'
;MQEIFLATLGISQTFANNALQNQQDGFFIGEGENKRGKHAPYNKTTNTAMDSVRRHIESFLVVDGHYTRKDSNRKYLGADLNIKRMYKLYIVQRKDQIPEKDIVSQAVYRKIFKEEYNFSFHVPKKKTNVQFKHIINTKQEKSKPEKKRKKIKS
;
A
#
# COMPACT_ATOMS: atom_id res chain seq x y z
N MET A 1 -0.60 52.82 -20.42
CA MET A 1 0.60 52.33 -21.15
C MET A 1 0.65 50.81 -21.25
N GLN A 2 0.48 50.06 -20.15
CA GLN A 2 0.53 48.59 -20.17
C GLN A 2 -0.59 47.92 -20.99
N GLU A 3 -1.79 48.50 -21.03
CA GLU A 3 -2.93 47.93 -21.79
C GLU A 3 -2.70 47.89 -23.31
N ILE A 4 -2.07 48.93 -23.87
CA ILE A 4 -1.77 49.02 -25.31
C ILE A 4 -0.74 47.94 -25.70
N PHE A 5 0.24 47.68 -24.85
CA PHE A 5 1.25 46.65 -25.07
C PHE A 5 0.62 45.24 -25.12
N LEU A 6 -0.23 44.92 -24.14
CA LEU A 6 -0.93 43.64 -24.08
C LEU A 6 -1.87 43.44 -25.28
N ALA A 7 -2.59 44.50 -25.68
CA ALA A 7 -3.49 44.48 -26.84
C ALA A 7 -2.73 44.31 -28.16
N THR A 8 -1.61 45.03 -28.34
CA THR A 8 -0.78 44.95 -29.55
C THR A 8 -0.17 43.56 -29.73
N LEU A 9 0.28 42.93 -28.64
CA LEU A 9 0.89 41.59 -28.68
C LEU A 9 -0.13 40.45 -28.53
N GLY A 10 -1.40 40.75 -28.24
CA GLY A 10 -2.45 39.75 -28.06
C GLY A 10 -2.21 38.80 -26.88
N ILE A 11 -1.49 39.24 -25.84
CA ILE A 11 -1.14 38.42 -24.67
C ILE A 11 -1.92 38.84 -23.43
N SER A 12 -2.20 37.88 -22.55
CA SER A 12 -2.85 38.19 -21.27
C SER A 12 -1.86 38.81 -20.29
N GLN A 13 -2.37 39.65 -19.39
CA GLN A 13 -1.57 40.23 -18.31
C GLN A 13 -0.94 39.15 -17.42
N THR A 14 -1.66 38.06 -17.17
CA THR A 14 -1.16 36.90 -16.42
C THR A 14 0.02 36.23 -17.12
N PHE A 15 -0.02 36.12 -18.45
CA PHE A 15 1.08 35.57 -19.23
C PHE A 15 2.33 36.45 -19.14
N ALA A 16 2.19 37.77 -19.29
CA ALA A 16 3.30 38.71 -19.16
C ALA A 16 3.93 38.67 -17.76
N ASN A 17 3.10 38.64 -16.71
CA ASN A 17 3.57 38.55 -15.33
C ASN A 17 4.29 37.22 -15.06
N ASN A 18 3.75 36.10 -15.53
CA ASN A 18 4.40 34.79 -15.39
C ASN A 18 5.73 34.72 -16.16
N ALA A 19 5.83 35.34 -17.33
CA ALA A 19 7.08 35.39 -18.09
C ALA A 19 8.17 36.19 -17.35
N LEU A 20 7.80 37.34 -16.76
CA LEU A 20 8.70 38.15 -15.94
C LEU A 20 9.11 37.44 -14.65
N GLN A 21 8.18 36.74 -14.00
CA GLN A 21 8.46 35.97 -12.77
C GLN A 21 9.41 34.79 -13.00
N ASN A 22 9.39 34.18 -14.20
CA ASN A 22 10.21 33.02 -14.54
C ASN A 22 11.46 33.37 -15.35
N GLN A 23 11.78 34.67 -15.50
CA GLN A 23 12.98 35.13 -16.19
C GLN A 23 14.22 34.96 -15.29
N GLN A 24 15.32 34.45 -15.83
CA GLN A 24 16.63 34.42 -15.17
C GLN A 24 17.63 35.17 -16.03
N ASP A 25 18.41 36.07 -15.42
CA ASP A 25 19.45 36.88 -16.09
C ASP A 25 18.99 37.59 -17.37
N GLY A 26 17.76 38.12 -17.37
CA GLY A 26 17.23 38.83 -18.53
C GLY A 26 16.73 37.92 -19.66
N PHE A 27 16.83 36.59 -19.53
CA PHE A 27 16.37 35.63 -20.53
C PHE A 27 15.21 34.77 -20.00
N PHE A 28 14.23 34.50 -20.87
CA PHE A 28 13.21 33.49 -20.56
C PHE A 28 13.82 32.11 -20.79
N ILE A 29 14.47 31.59 -19.75
CA ILE A 29 14.82 30.17 -19.68
C ILE A 29 13.58 29.50 -19.11
N GLY A 30 12.70 29.01 -20.00
CA GLY A 30 11.57 28.20 -19.56
C GLY A 30 12.07 27.16 -18.55
N GLU A 31 11.28 26.88 -17.52
CA GLU A 31 11.69 26.04 -16.39
C GLU A 31 12.56 24.87 -16.88
N GLY A 32 13.83 24.80 -16.42
CA GLY A 32 14.85 23.89 -16.98
C GLY A 32 14.44 22.41 -16.98
N GLU A 33 13.37 22.07 -16.25
CA GLU A 33 12.62 20.85 -16.42
C GLU A 33 11.19 21.11 -16.90
N ASN A 34 10.77 20.41 -17.96
CA ASN A 34 9.38 20.37 -18.42
C ASN A 34 8.43 19.94 -17.29
N LYS A 35 7.56 20.84 -16.79
CA LYS A 35 6.58 20.55 -15.72
C LYS A 35 5.24 19.99 -16.22
N ARG A 36 5.07 19.78 -17.52
CA ARG A 36 3.84 19.17 -18.07
C ARG A 36 3.63 17.77 -17.49
N GLY A 37 2.39 17.44 -17.13
CA GLY A 37 2.03 16.12 -16.62
C GLY A 37 2.56 15.77 -15.22
N LYS A 38 3.25 16.70 -14.53
CA LYS A 38 3.75 16.47 -13.16
C LYS A 38 2.67 16.61 -12.07
N HIS A 39 1.43 16.93 -12.43
CA HIS A 39 0.33 17.02 -11.48
C HIS A 39 -0.08 15.63 -10.98
N ALA A 40 -0.01 15.40 -9.67
CA ALA A 40 -0.47 14.16 -9.07
C ALA A 40 -2.00 14.02 -9.24
N PRO A 41 -2.51 12.91 -9.79
CA PRO A 41 -3.94 12.75 -9.96
C PRO A 41 -4.64 12.69 -8.61
N TYR A 42 -5.78 13.36 -8.47
CA TYR A 42 -6.58 13.38 -7.24
C TYR A 42 -6.96 11.97 -6.75
N ASN A 43 -7.18 11.04 -7.68
CA ASN A 43 -7.55 9.66 -7.37
C ASN A 43 -6.36 8.78 -6.95
N LYS A 44 -5.15 9.36 -6.81
CA LYS A 44 -3.97 8.60 -6.38
C LYS A 44 -4.16 8.16 -4.94
N THR A 45 -4.10 6.85 -4.72
CA THR A 45 -4.08 6.30 -3.35
C THR A 45 -2.85 6.81 -2.62
N THR A 46 -3.06 7.35 -1.41
CA THR A 46 -1.99 7.86 -0.57
C THR A 46 -1.10 6.71 -0.10
N ASN A 47 0.20 6.99 0.06
CA ASN A 47 1.16 5.99 0.55
C ASN A 47 0.75 5.47 1.94
N THR A 48 0.19 6.33 2.79
CA THR A 48 -0.32 5.98 4.11
C THR A 48 -1.42 4.93 4.05
N ALA A 49 -2.34 5.04 3.10
CA ALA A 49 -3.42 4.08 2.90
C ALA A 49 -2.89 2.74 2.39
N MET A 50 -1.86 2.75 1.53
CA MET A 50 -1.17 1.53 1.07
C MET A 50 -0.46 0.81 2.22
N ASP A 51 0.26 1.53 3.08
CA ASP A 51 0.91 0.96 4.27
C ASP A 51 -0.10 0.34 5.23
N SER A 52 -1.26 0.97 5.34
CA SER A 52 -2.38 0.50 6.14
C SER A 52 -2.87 -0.89 5.68
N VAL A 53 -2.83 -1.15 4.37
CA VAL A 53 -3.19 -2.44 3.74
C VAL A 53 -2.09 -3.46 3.95
N ARG A 54 -0.82 -3.07 3.79
CA ARG A 54 0.34 -3.96 4.06
C ARG A 54 0.32 -4.50 5.48
N ARG A 55 0.15 -3.62 6.47
CA ARG A 55 0.03 -4.00 7.89
C ARG A 55 -1.13 -4.96 8.13
N HIS A 56 -2.26 -4.76 7.43
CA HIS A 56 -3.40 -5.68 7.53
C HIS A 56 -3.06 -7.06 6.96
N ILE A 57 -2.44 -7.13 5.78
CA ILE A 57 -2.03 -8.39 5.15
C ILE A 57 -1.02 -9.15 6.02
N GLU A 58 -0.06 -8.45 6.64
CA GLU A 58 0.95 -9.03 7.52
C GLU A 58 0.40 -9.49 8.87
N SER A 59 -0.77 -8.99 9.29
CA SER A 59 -1.42 -9.41 10.53
C SER A 59 -1.97 -10.84 10.49
N PHE A 60 -2.15 -11.39 9.28
CA PHE A 60 -2.63 -12.75 9.10
C PHE A 60 -1.51 -13.77 9.34
N LEU A 61 -1.86 -14.87 10.00
CA LEU A 61 -0.96 -16.01 10.13
C LEU A 61 -0.73 -16.66 8.77
N VAL A 62 0.55 -16.80 8.42
CA VAL A 62 1.00 -17.41 7.20
C VAL A 62 1.77 -18.67 7.57
N VAL A 63 1.43 -19.77 6.91
CA VAL A 63 2.15 -21.04 7.07
C VAL A 63 3.19 -21.10 5.96
N ASP A 64 4.45 -21.28 6.35
CA ASP A 64 5.52 -21.54 5.39
C ASP A 64 5.21 -22.84 4.65
N GLY A 65 5.60 -22.90 3.38
CA GLY A 65 5.40 -24.06 2.52
C GLY A 65 6.23 -25.28 2.93
N HIS A 66 6.05 -25.78 4.16
CA HIS A 66 6.66 -27.01 4.65
C HIS A 66 6.27 -28.23 3.78
N TYR A 67 5.16 -28.11 3.05
CA TYR A 67 4.65 -29.10 2.11
C TYR A 67 4.94 -28.81 0.63
N THR A 68 5.65 -27.73 0.31
CA THR A 68 6.03 -27.43 -1.08
C THR A 68 7.44 -27.91 -1.41
N ARG A 69 7.68 -28.17 -2.70
CA ARG A 69 9.00 -28.52 -3.24
C ARG A 69 10.06 -27.51 -2.78
N LYS A 70 11.30 -27.99 -2.57
CA LYS A 70 12.46 -27.21 -2.07
C LYS A 70 12.67 -25.86 -2.77
N ASP A 71 12.22 -25.70 -4.01
CA ASP A 71 12.48 -24.52 -4.84
C ASP A 71 11.38 -23.45 -4.75
N SER A 72 10.30 -23.69 -4.01
CA SER A 72 9.20 -22.73 -3.88
C SER A 72 9.21 -22.00 -2.53
N ASN A 73 9.53 -20.71 -2.55
CA ASN A 73 9.40 -19.80 -1.40
C ASN A 73 7.95 -19.29 -1.22
N ARG A 74 6.95 -20.02 -1.72
CA ARG A 74 5.55 -19.60 -1.65
C ARG A 74 4.99 -19.83 -0.26
N LYS A 75 4.28 -18.81 0.22
CA LYS A 75 3.67 -18.76 1.54
C LYS A 75 2.17 -19.03 1.44
N TYR A 76 1.60 -19.75 2.40
CA TYR A 76 0.21 -20.18 2.35
C TYR A 76 -0.66 -19.58 3.45
N LEU A 77 -1.80 -19.03 3.05
CA LEU A 77 -2.88 -18.60 3.92
C LEU A 77 -3.87 -19.75 4.13
N GLY A 78 -4.60 -19.70 5.24
CA GLY A 78 -5.64 -20.69 5.57
C GLY A 78 -6.69 -20.84 4.46
N ALA A 79 -7.25 -22.05 4.34
CA ALA A 79 -8.23 -22.39 3.30
C ALA A 79 -9.52 -21.58 3.37
N ASP A 80 -9.88 -21.12 4.57
CA ASP A 80 -11.11 -20.35 4.82
C ASP A 80 -10.98 -18.87 4.41
N LEU A 81 -9.75 -18.42 4.15
CA LEU A 81 -9.44 -17.06 3.74
C LEU A 81 -9.50 -16.94 2.21
N ASN A 82 -9.95 -15.78 1.78
CA ASN A 82 -9.91 -15.35 0.38
C ASN A 82 -9.70 -13.83 0.38
N ILE A 83 -9.18 -13.28 -0.72
CA ILE A 83 -8.93 -11.83 -0.89
C ILE A 83 -10.20 -11.03 -0.57
N LYS A 84 -11.38 -11.49 -1.03
CA LYS A 84 -12.66 -10.85 -0.71
C LYS A 84 -12.96 -10.82 0.80
N ARG A 85 -12.63 -11.91 1.51
CA ARG A 85 -12.88 -12.04 2.95
C ARG A 85 -11.89 -11.20 3.75
N MET A 86 -10.62 -11.21 3.37
CA MET A 86 -9.59 -10.34 3.95
C MET A 86 -9.95 -8.85 3.81
N TYR A 87 -10.48 -8.46 2.65
CA TYR A 87 -10.93 -7.09 2.41
C TYR A 87 -12.15 -6.70 3.27
N LYS A 88 -13.10 -7.62 3.48
CA LYS A 88 -14.21 -7.37 4.42
C LYS A 88 -13.70 -7.15 5.83
N LEU A 89 -12.74 -7.96 6.29
CA LEU A 89 -12.11 -7.77 7.60
C LEU A 89 -11.36 -6.44 7.69
N TYR A 90 -10.67 -6.04 6.62
CA TYR A 90 -10.01 -4.73 6.52
C TYR A 90 -11.00 -3.58 6.69
N ILE A 91 -12.13 -3.62 5.98
CA ILE A 91 -13.17 -2.59 6.11
C ILE A 91 -13.69 -2.52 7.53
N VAL A 92 -14.00 -3.66 8.15
CA VAL A 92 -14.51 -3.69 9.54
C VAL A 92 -13.49 -3.06 10.49
N GLN A 93 -12.22 -3.45 10.40
CA GLN A 93 -11.17 -2.89 11.25
C GLN A 93 -10.95 -1.39 11.02
N ARG A 94 -11.12 -0.90 9.79
CA ARG A 94 -10.87 0.50 9.42
C ARG A 94 -12.06 1.41 9.70
N LYS A 95 -13.28 0.91 9.59
CA LYS A 95 -14.51 1.67 9.90
C LYS A 95 -14.49 2.24 11.32
N ASP A 96 -13.87 1.53 12.26
CA ASP A 96 -13.77 1.98 13.66
C ASP A 96 -12.66 3.02 13.89
N GLN A 97 -11.72 3.20 12.94
CA GLN A 97 -10.50 3.99 13.14
C GLN A 97 -10.39 5.22 12.26
N ILE A 98 -10.99 5.21 11.06
CA ILE A 98 -10.71 6.20 10.00
C ILE A 98 -12.01 6.54 9.24
N PRO A 99 -12.20 7.81 8.81
CA PRO A 99 -13.30 8.17 7.92
C PRO A 99 -13.31 7.36 6.61
N GLU A 100 -14.51 7.12 6.09
CA GLU A 100 -14.75 6.24 4.92
C GLU A 100 -13.98 6.66 3.66
N LYS A 101 -13.67 7.96 3.52
CA LYS A 101 -12.97 8.54 2.37
C LYS A 101 -11.54 8.00 2.19
N ASP A 102 -10.89 7.59 3.27
CA ASP A 102 -9.50 7.09 3.24
C ASP A 102 -9.45 5.55 3.10
N ILE A 103 -10.60 4.89 3.02
CA ILE A 103 -10.67 3.44 2.83
C ILE A 103 -10.31 3.09 1.39
N VAL A 104 -9.22 2.33 1.25
CA VAL A 104 -8.74 1.79 -0.02
C VAL A 104 -9.79 0.89 -0.66
N SER A 105 -9.98 1.01 -1.97
CA SER A 105 -10.90 0.15 -2.72
C SER A 105 -10.41 -1.30 -2.82
N GLN A 106 -11.33 -2.23 -3.04
CA GLN A 106 -11.02 -3.65 -3.18
C GLN A 106 -10.03 -3.93 -4.33
N ALA A 107 -10.10 -3.17 -5.42
CA ALA A 107 -9.22 -3.32 -6.58
C ALA A 107 -7.76 -3.02 -6.21
N VAL A 108 -7.54 -1.92 -5.49
CA VAL A 108 -6.21 -1.52 -5.01
C VAL A 108 -5.69 -2.52 -3.97
N TYR A 109 -6.55 -2.97 -3.04
CA TYR A 109 -6.20 -4.02 -2.08
C TYR A 109 -5.71 -5.30 -2.78
N ARG A 110 -6.45 -5.75 -3.82
CA ARG A 110 -6.08 -6.93 -4.61
C ARG A 110 -4.78 -6.72 -5.39
N LYS A 111 -4.54 -5.51 -5.89
CA LYS A 111 -3.32 -5.16 -6.62
C LYS A 111 -2.11 -5.29 -5.70
N ILE A 112 -2.15 -4.63 -4.54
CA ILE A 112 -1.09 -4.70 -3.50
C ILE A 112 -0.83 -6.15 -3.11
N PHE A 113 -1.88 -6.92 -2.82
CA PHE A 113 -1.74 -8.33 -2.44
C PHE A 113 -1.02 -9.17 -3.50
N LYS A 114 -1.25 -8.92 -4.80
CA LYS A 114 -0.65 -9.70 -5.89
C LYS A 114 0.75 -9.26 -6.26
N GLU A 115 1.01 -7.96 -6.23
CA GLU A 115 2.30 -7.39 -6.66
C GLU A 115 3.36 -7.53 -5.56
N GLU A 116 2.97 -7.34 -4.30
CA GLU A 116 3.92 -7.31 -3.17
C GLU A 116 4.08 -8.67 -2.48
N TYR A 117 3.07 -9.55 -2.54
CA TYR A 117 3.07 -10.81 -1.79
C TYR A 117 2.90 -12.03 -2.71
N ASN A 118 3.83 -12.99 -2.60
CA ASN A 118 3.71 -14.31 -3.25
C ASN A 118 2.95 -15.29 -2.33
N PHE A 119 1.71 -14.92 -1.96
CA PHE A 119 0.85 -15.74 -1.10
C PHE A 119 -0.14 -16.57 -1.93
N SER A 120 -0.49 -17.74 -1.44
CA SER A 120 -1.55 -18.57 -2.01
C SER A 120 -2.46 -19.12 -0.92
N PHE A 121 -3.69 -19.46 -1.28
CA PHE A 121 -4.65 -20.04 -0.34
C PHE A 121 -4.50 -21.55 -0.33
N HIS A 122 -4.50 -22.16 0.84
CA HIS A 122 -4.43 -23.60 0.98
C HIS A 122 -5.72 -24.25 0.44
N VAL A 123 -5.59 -25.23 -0.45
CA VAL A 123 -6.73 -26.00 -0.95
C VAL A 123 -6.77 -27.34 -0.23
N PRO A 124 -7.78 -27.61 0.61
CA PRO A 124 -7.85 -28.87 1.34
C PRO A 124 -8.13 -30.02 0.36
N LYS A 125 -7.30 -31.08 0.42
CA LYS A 125 -7.41 -32.26 -0.47
C LYS A 125 -8.60 -33.17 -0.13
N LYS A 126 -9.12 -33.10 1.10
CA LYS A 126 -10.34 -33.78 1.55
C LYS A 126 -11.27 -32.72 2.16
N LYS A 127 -12.60 -32.89 2.05
CA LYS A 127 -13.61 -32.05 2.74
C LYS A 127 -13.58 -32.29 4.25
N THR A 128 -12.45 -32.04 4.89
CA THR A 128 -12.34 -31.96 6.34
C THR A 128 -12.62 -30.51 6.70
N ASN A 129 -13.71 -30.25 7.43
CA ASN A 129 -14.03 -28.95 8.03
C ASN A 129 -13.00 -28.63 9.13
N VAL A 130 -11.73 -28.43 8.75
CA VAL A 130 -10.70 -27.96 9.67
C VAL A 130 -10.84 -26.45 9.70
N GLN A 131 -11.61 -25.96 10.66
CA GLN A 131 -11.74 -24.52 10.90
C GLN A 131 -10.37 -23.98 11.28
N PHE A 132 -9.73 -23.22 10.38
CA PHE A 132 -8.56 -22.46 10.78
C PHE A 132 -9.06 -21.30 11.64
N LYS A 133 -8.82 -21.38 12.96
CA LYS A 133 -9.10 -20.27 13.88
C LYS A 133 -8.30 -19.07 13.38
N HIS A 134 -9.00 -18.01 13.00
CA HIS A 134 -8.42 -16.77 12.52
C HIS A 134 -7.86 -16.03 13.74
N ILE A 135 -6.63 -16.34 14.11
CA ILE A 135 -5.91 -15.55 15.11
C ILE A 135 -5.29 -14.39 14.35
N ILE A 136 -5.91 -13.22 14.48
CA ILE A 136 -5.27 -11.96 14.16
C ILE A 136 -4.14 -11.83 15.19
N ASN A 137 -2.89 -11.73 14.76
CA ASN A 137 -1.79 -11.49 15.69
C ASN A 137 -1.90 -10.06 16.23
N THR A 138 -2.75 -9.84 17.23
CA THR A 138 -2.61 -8.72 18.15
C THR A 138 -1.32 -8.97 18.91
N LYS A 139 -0.23 -8.30 18.51
CA LYS A 139 1.00 -8.23 19.30
C LYS A 139 0.64 -7.66 20.67
N GLN A 140 0.40 -8.52 21.66
CA GLN A 140 0.65 -8.20 23.05
C GLN A 140 2.03 -8.75 23.36
N GLU A 141 2.95 -7.85 23.71
CA GLU A 141 4.19 -8.19 24.36
C GLU A 141 3.90 -9.06 25.59
N LYS A 142 4.38 -10.30 25.59
CA LYS A 142 4.75 -10.97 26.84
C LYS A 142 6.10 -11.66 26.66
N SER A 143 7.07 -11.07 27.34
CA SER A 143 8.36 -11.60 27.76
C SER A 143 8.37 -13.10 28.13
N LYS A 144 9.34 -13.84 27.55
CA LYS A 144 10.26 -14.90 28.08
C LYS A 144 9.81 -15.77 29.29
N PRO A 145 10.20 -17.07 29.40
CA PRO A 145 11.62 -17.45 29.36
C PRO A 145 12.02 -18.81 28.74
N GLU A 146 13.22 -18.76 28.18
CA GLU A 146 14.29 -19.78 28.13
C GLU A 146 14.21 -20.84 29.25
N LYS A 147 14.09 -22.12 28.88
CA LYS A 147 14.41 -23.25 29.77
C LYS A 147 15.74 -23.89 29.36
N LYS A 148 16.77 -23.55 30.12
CA LYS A 148 18.07 -24.23 30.20
C LYS A 148 17.86 -25.74 30.39
N ARG A 149 18.42 -26.58 29.52
CA ARG A 149 18.73 -27.98 29.84
C ARG A 149 20.18 -28.07 30.29
N LYS A 150 20.40 -28.05 31.61
CA LYS A 150 21.62 -28.58 32.23
C LYS A 150 21.70 -30.07 31.86
N LYS A 151 22.76 -30.49 31.17
CA LYS A 151 23.18 -31.90 31.18
C LYS A 151 24.35 -32.00 32.16
N ILE A 152 24.02 -32.48 33.35
CA ILE A 152 24.98 -33.09 34.28
C ILE A 152 25.01 -34.57 33.88
N LYS A 153 26.19 -35.10 33.57
CA LYS A 153 26.49 -36.52 33.75
C LYS A 153 27.91 -36.62 34.27
N SER A 154 27.98 -37.11 35.51
CA SER A 154 29.15 -37.77 36.10
C SER A 154 29.39 -39.11 35.42
#